data_AF-A0AAN0JCZ3-F1
#
_entry.id   AF-A0AAN0JCZ3-F1
#
_cell.length_a   1.000
_cell.length_b   1.000
_cell.length_c   1.000
_cell.angle_alpha   90.00
_cell.angle_beta   90.00
_cell.angle_gamma   90.00
#
_symmetry.space_group_name_H-M   'P 1'
#
loop_
_entity.id
_entity.type
_entity.pdbx_description
1 polymer ?
#
loop_
_entity_poly.entity_id
_entity_poly.type
_entity_poly.pdbx_seq_one_letter_code
_entity_poly.pdbx_strand_id
1 'polypeptide(L)'
;MIDDQPDIFLLLQWLEPLVDWKPFGLLLPEITQHDITIIEQVDTKHQKLALFTKWLNTDPTATWRDVLNALTKREEINLIQTINNLLQVDLHICTGGNNDAPVSSIAPVVSTVLSSVSVINKLVTSITSGNPKDILRTHSYKLGHAISVNLYNVTDALYAKELIPQQTKEAMHVSGVTDNEKSSKIMLIIEQLLESSPNPEQYLIDICHVLINQHCTLTDIAISILHELGQSDVAKPISSIPNDVQGYADIFCLHM
;
A
#
# COMPACT_ATOMS: atom_id res chain seq x y z
N MET A 1 16.64 -7.19 -1.34
CA MET A 1 15.53 -7.10 -2.31
C MET A 1 14.86 -8.46 -2.58
N ILE A 2 15.53 -9.60 -2.38
CA ILE A 2 14.87 -10.92 -2.16
C ILE A 2 15.40 -11.58 -0.88
N ASP A 3 16.62 -11.19 -0.49
CA ASP A 3 17.30 -11.50 0.76
C ASP A 3 16.93 -10.52 1.89
N ASP A 4 16.06 -9.54 1.61
CA ASP A 4 15.64 -8.58 2.64
C ASP A 4 14.51 -9.20 3.47
N GLN A 5 14.45 -8.77 4.72
CA GLN A 5 13.36 -9.15 5.61
C GLN A 5 12.03 -8.60 5.08
N PRO A 6 11.01 -9.46 4.94
CA PRO A 6 9.73 -9.01 4.43
C PRO A 6 9.01 -8.18 5.48
N ASP A 7 8.48 -7.04 5.05
CA ASP A 7 7.60 -6.22 5.88
C ASP A 7 6.27 -6.95 6.14
N ILE A 8 5.78 -6.88 7.38
CA ILE A 8 4.59 -7.62 7.80
C ILE A 8 3.33 -7.19 7.05
N PHE A 9 3.21 -5.91 6.68
CA PHE A 9 2.08 -5.40 5.92
C PHE A 9 2.13 -5.92 4.48
N LEU A 10 3.32 -5.99 3.87
CA LEU A 10 3.48 -6.58 2.55
C LEU A 10 3.14 -8.08 2.54
N LEU A 11 3.52 -8.83 3.58
CA LEU A 11 3.14 -10.24 3.73
C LEU A 11 1.62 -10.41 3.77
N LEU A 12 0.94 -9.60 4.58
CA LEU A 12 -0.52 -9.65 4.69
C LEU A 12 -1.23 -9.29 3.39
N GLN A 13 -0.74 -8.26 2.70
CA GLN A 13 -1.34 -7.80 1.45
C GLN A 13 -1.09 -8.79 0.31
N TRP A 14 0.14 -9.27 0.14
CA TRP A 14 0.51 -10.08 -1.03
C TRP A 14 0.10 -11.55 -0.85
N LEU A 15 -0.04 -12.02 0.39
CA LEU A 15 -0.55 -13.35 0.73
C LEU A 15 -2.02 -13.32 1.19
N GLU A 16 -2.73 -12.22 0.96
CA GLU A 16 -4.18 -12.15 1.15
C GLU A 16 -4.90 -13.28 0.39
N PRO A 17 -4.58 -13.58 -0.89
CA PRO A 17 -5.28 -14.61 -1.67
C PRO A 17 -5.03 -16.04 -1.17
N LEU A 18 -4.04 -16.25 -0.30
CA LEU A 18 -3.71 -17.56 0.26
C LEU A 18 -4.75 -17.97 1.32
N VAL A 19 -5.83 -18.62 0.90
CA VAL A 19 -6.95 -18.95 1.80
C VAL A 19 -6.55 -19.94 2.89
N ASP A 20 -5.88 -21.03 2.52
CA ASP A 20 -5.36 -22.01 3.48
C ASP A 20 -3.94 -21.65 3.88
N TRP A 21 -3.75 -20.98 5.01
CA TRP A 21 -2.44 -20.48 5.44
C TRP A 21 -1.61 -21.51 6.23
N LYS A 22 -2.22 -22.56 6.79
CA LYS A 22 -1.51 -23.46 7.74
C LYS A 22 -0.40 -24.28 7.08
N PRO A 23 -0.63 -24.96 5.93
CA PRO A 23 0.45 -25.68 5.25
C PRO A 23 1.56 -24.75 4.79
N PHE A 24 1.26 -23.47 4.57
CA PHE A 24 2.26 -22.46 4.21
C PHE A 24 3.09 -22.08 5.43
N GLY A 25 2.45 -21.83 6.58
CA GLY A 25 3.14 -21.51 7.82
C GLY A 25 4.16 -22.57 8.23
N LEU A 26 3.85 -23.85 8.05
CA LEU A 26 4.78 -24.96 8.33
C LEU A 26 6.01 -25.01 7.42
N LEU A 27 5.96 -24.33 6.28
CA LEU A 27 7.07 -24.28 5.32
C LEU A 27 7.97 -23.07 5.57
N LEU A 28 7.57 -22.16 6.47
CA LEU A 28 8.41 -21.07 6.92
C LEU A 28 9.47 -21.58 7.90
N PRO A 29 10.71 -21.06 7.84
CA PRO A 29 11.74 -21.37 8.82
C PRO A 29 11.28 -21.13 10.26
N GLU A 30 11.73 -21.96 11.20
CA GLU A 30 11.49 -21.81 12.65
C GLU A 30 10.01 -21.86 13.11
N ILE A 31 9.04 -22.04 12.21
CA ILE A 31 7.64 -22.26 12.58
C ILE A 31 7.38 -23.76 12.81
N THR A 32 6.90 -24.09 14.02
CA THR A 32 6.58 -25.47 14.38
C THR A 32 5.09 -25.77 14.26
N GLN A 33 4.75 -27.07 14.23
CA GLN A 33 3.35 -27.51 14.32
C GLN A 33 2.65 -26.99 15.57
N HIS A 34 3.38 -26.83 16.69
CA HIS A 34 2.81 -26.29 17.92
C HIS A 34 2.39 -24.83 17.75
N ASP A 35 3.22 -24.02 17.10
CA ASP A 35 2.89 -22.62 16.83
C ASP A 35 1.63 -22.50 15.95
N ILE A 36 1.51 -23.35 14.92
CA ILE A 36 0.29 -23.40 14.08
C ILE A 36 -0.95 -23.72 14.91
N THR A 37 -0.87 -24.69 15.84
CA THR A 37 -2.02 -25.03 16.70
C THR A 37 -2.40 -23.92 17.68
N ILE A 38 -1.44 -23.12 18.14
CA ILE A 38 -1.70 -21.94 18.97
C ILE A 38 -2.38 -20.86 18.13
N ILE A 39 -1.84 -20.57 16.94
CA ILE A 39 -2.35 -19.53 16.04
C ILE A 39 -3.76 -19.88 15.56
N GLU A 40 -4.08 -21.16 15.36
CA GLU A 40 -5.42 -21.62 14.99
C GLU A 40 -6.49 -21.25 16.03
N GLN A 41 -6.13 -21.11 17.31
CA GLN A 41 -7.07 -20.71 18.37
C GLN A 41 -7.34 -19.20 18.37
N VAL A 42 -6.57 -18.42 17.62
CA VAL A 42 -6.79 -16.98 17.43
C VAL A 42 -7.97 -16.77 16.48
N ASP A 43 -8.65 -15.64 16.65
CA ASP A 43 -9.71 -15.18 15.73
C ASP A 43 -9.26 -15.27 14.26
N THR A 44 -10.14 -15.82 13.41
CA THR A 44 -9.83 -16.17 12.01
C THR A 44 -9.31 -15.00 11.19
N LYS A 45 -9.72 -13.76 11.50
CA LYS A 45 -9.24 -12.56 10.79
C LYS A 45 -7.80 -12.18 11.14
N HIS A 46 -7.29 -12.64 12.28
CA HIS A 46 -5.95 -12.30 12.78
C HIS A 46 -4.94 -13.45 12.68
N GLN A 47 -5.35 -14.63 12.22
CA GLN A 47 -4.47 -15.81 12.16
C GLN A 47 -3.24 -15.59 11.28
N LYS A 48 -3.40 -14.98 10.10
CA LYS A 48 -2.27 -14.66 9.20
C LYS A 48 -1.32 -13.64 9.82
N LEU A 49 -1.87 -12.60 10.47
CA LEU A 49 -1.08 -11.60 11.17
C LEU A 49 -0.27 -12.25 12.30
N ALA A 50 -0.91 -13.10 13.10
CA ALA A 50 -0.26 -13.83 14.18
C ALA A 50 0.85 -14.77 13.66
N LEU A 51 0.63 -15.44 12.53
CA LEU A 51 1.67 -16.26 11.88
C LEU A 51 2.88 -15.43 11.47
N PHE A 52 2.68 -14.34 10.72
CA PHE A 52 3.79 -13.54 10.21
C PHE A 52 4.53 -12.83 11.34
N THR A 53 3.81 -12.31 12.33
CA THR A 53 4.40 -11.72 13.53
C THR A 53 5.25 -12.74 14.27
N LYS A 54 4.74 -13.96 14.48
CA LYS A 54 5.48 -15.03 15.14
C LYS A 54 6.74 -15.40 14.36
N TRP A 55 6.61 -15.56 13.05
CA TRP A 55 7.73 -15.94 12.18
C TRP A 55 8.85 -14.89 12.21
N LEU A 56 8.53 -13.62 11.96
CA LEU A 56 9.51 -12.53 11.94
C LEU A 56 10.20 -12.30 13.30
N ASN A 57 9.50 -12.56 14.41
CA ASN A 57 10.08 -12.48 15.75
C ASN A 57 10.98 -13.67 16.10
N THR A 58 10.70 -14.85 15.51
CA THR A 58 11.45 -16.08 15.81
C THR A 58 12.68 -16.20 14.92
N ASP A 59 12.58 -15.73 13.67
CA ASP A 59 13.67 -15.73 12.70
C ASP A 59 14.01 -14.29 12.25
N PRO A 60 15.00 -13.63 12.90
CA PRO A 60 15.48 -12.32 12.47
C PRO A 60 16.17 -12.33 11.10
N THR A 61 16.50 -13.51 10.56
CA THR A 61 17.09 -13.69 9.23
C THR A 61 16.06 -14.06 8.16
N ALA A 62 14.77 -14.04 8.50
CA ALA A 62 13.68 -14.30 7.58
C ALA A 62 13.78 -13.42 6.33
N THR A 63 13.60 -14.00 5.15
CA THR A 63 13.72 -13.26 3.87
C THR A 63 12.54 -13.52 2.93
N TRP A 64 12.36 -12.65 1.94
CA TRP A 64 11.41 -12.90 0.83
C TRP A 64 11.70 -14.20 0.08
N ARG A 65 12.95 -14.68 0.07
CA ARG A 65 13.33 -15.98 -0.48
C ARG A 65 12.64 -17.13 0.25
N ASP A 66 12.48 -17.05 1.56
CA ASP A 66 11.81 -18.10 2.34
C ASP A 66 10.31 -18.15 2.02
N VAL A 67 9.68 -16.99 1.83
CA VAL A 67 8.29 -16.87 1.35
C VAL A 67 8.14 -17.51 -0.02
N LEU A 68 9.01 -17.17 -0.97
CA LEU A 68 8.96 -17.73 -2.33
C LEU A 68 9.23 -19.23 -2.34
N ASN A 69 10.14 -19.73 -1.51
CA ASN A 69 10.39 -21.16 -1.35
C ASN A 69 9.16 -21.89 -0.79
N ALA A 70 8.51 -21.33 0.23
CA ALA A 70 7.30 -21.89 0.81
C ALA A 70 6.13 -21.91 -0.19
N LEU A 71 5.95 -20.84 -0.97
CA LEU A 71 4.94 -20.79 -2.05
C LEU A 71 5.25 -21.78 -3.19
N THR A 72 6.53 -21.91 -3.55
CA THR A 72 6.97 -22.86 -4.59
C THR A 72 6.65 -24.29 -4.19
N LYS A 73 6.92 -24.67 -2.94
CA LYS A 73 6.56 -25.99 -2.40
C LYS A 73 5.05 -26.25 -2.35
N ARG A 74 4.24 -25.20 -2.38
CA ARG A 74 2.78 -25.27 -2.44
C ARG A 74 2.20 -25.16 -3.85
N GLU A 75 3.04 -25.01 -4.87
CA GLU A 75 2.62 -24.86 -6.26
C GLU A 75 1.70 -23.63 -6.49
N GLU A 76 1.88 -22.57 -5.70
CA GLU A 76 1.12 -21.30 -5.80
C GLU A 76 1.68 -20.40 -6.92
N ILE A 77 1.72 -20.92 -8.16
CA ILE A 77 2.46 -20.35 -9.30
C ILE A 77 2.05 -18.89 -9.59
N ASN A 78 0.75 -18.56 -9.49
CA ASN A 78 0.26 -17.21 -9.74
C ASN A 78 0.78 -16.20 -8.71
N LEU A 79 0.77 -16.56 -7.41
CA LEU A 79 1.28 -15.70 -6.34
C LEU A 79 2.80 -15.49 -6.47
N ILE A 80 3.53 -16.56 -6.81
CA ILE A 80 4.97 -16.48 -7.06
C ILE A 80 5.29 -15.50 -8.18
N GLN A 81 4.53 -15.51 -9.28
CA GLN A 81 4.72 -14.57 -10.40
C GLN A 81 4.39 -13.14 -10.01
N THR A 82 3.28 -12.91 -9.30
CA THR A 82 2.91 -11.57 -8.82
C THR A 82 3.98 -11.00 -7.89
N ILE A 83 4.44 -11.77 -6.90
CA ILE A 83 5.46 -11.32 -5.95
C ILE A 83 6.81 -11.09 -6.65
N ASN A 84 7.24 -11.99 -7.55
CA ASN A 84 8.48 -11.79 -8.30
C ASN A 84 8.44 -10.54 -9.19
N ASN A 85 7.30 -10.23 -9.81
CA ASN A 85 7.16 -9.02 -10.61
C ASN A 85 7.22 -7.76 -9.75
N LEU A 86 6.59 -7.77 -8.57
CA LEU A 86 6.64 -6.66 -7.63
C LEU A 86 8.07 -6.43 -7.11
N LEU A 87 8.78 -7.49 -6.74
CA LEU A 87 10.18 -7.41 -6.29
C LEU A 87 11.15 -7.02 -7.41
N GLN A 88 10.85 -7.32 -8.68
CA GLN A 88 11.67 -6.91 -9.85
C GLN A 88 11.44 -5.45 -10.26
N VAL A 89 10.25 -4.90 -10.04
CA VAL A 89 9.95 -3.49 -10.32
C VAL A 89 10.82 -2.56 -9.44
N ASP A 90 11.16 -2.99 -8.23
CA ASP A 90 12.09 -2.27 -7.34
C ASP A 90 13.57 -2.31 -7.78
N LEU A 91 13.94 -3.17 -8.74
CA LEU A 91 15.32 -3.26 -9.25
C LEU A 91 15.63 -2.24 -10.35
N HIS A 92 14.61 -1.67 -11.02
CA HIS A 92 14.83 -0.91 -12.25
C HIS A 92 14.96 0.62 -12.06
N ILE A 93 14.82 1.11 -10.82
CA ILE A 93 15.10 2.50 -10.44
C ILE A 93 16.54 2.55 -9.91
N CYS A 94 17.55 2.41 -10.78
CA CYS A 94 18.91 2.95 -10.63
C CYS A 94 19.86 2.36 -11.71
N THR A 95 19.66 2.70 -12.98
CA THR A 95 20.78 2.81 -13.94
C THR A 95 20.43 3.85 -15.00
N GLY A 96 20.39 5.11 -14.58
CA GLY A 96 20.38 6.28 -15.47
C GLY A 96 21.80 6.85 -15.55
N GLY A 97 22.45 6.70 -16.70
CA GLY A 97 23.80 7.20 -16.98
C GLY A 97 24.03 7.41 -18.47
N ASN A 98 23.53 8.55 -18.94
CA ASN A 98 23.74 9.38 -20.13
C ASN A 98 24.79 9.00 -21.21
N ASN A 99 24.43 9.39 -22.44
CA ASN A 99 25.05 9.19 -23.76
C ASN A 99 26.42 9.87 -23.97
N ASP A 100 27.32 9.26 -24.77
CA ASP A 100 27.89 9.82 -26.04
C ASP A 100 29.07 8.99 -26.65
N ALA A 101 28.76 8.22 -27.71
CA ALA A 101 29.50 7.97 -28.98
C ALA A 101 30.94 7.34 -29.04
N PRO A 102 31.47 6.93 -30.23
CA PRO A 102 31.09 5.74 -31.03
C PRO A 102 32.30 4.83 -31.46
N VAL A 103 32.02 3.77 -32.24
CA VAL A 103 32.85 3.10 -33.30
C VAL A 103 33.13 1.59 -33.11
N SER A 104 32.47 0.79 -33.99
CA SER A 104 32.95 -0.33 -34.85
C SER A 104 33.52 -1.59 -34.15
N SER A 105 33.28 -2.84 -34.54
CA SER A 105 32.66 -3.59 -35.66
C SER A 105 32.44 -5.01 -35.04
N ILE A 106 31.62 -5.96 -35.47
CA ILE A 106 31.54 -6.67 -36.75
C ILE A 106 30.26 -7.56 -36.66
N ALA A 107 29.37 -7.51 -37.66
CA ALA A 107 28.25 -8.46 -37.88
C ALA A 107 28.70 -9.58 -38.87
N PRO A 108 27.86 -10.51 -39.39
CA PRO A 108 26.47 -10.88 -39.09
C PRO A 108 26.20 -12.41 -39.06
N VAL A 109 25.02 -12.87 -38.62
CA VAL A 109 24.32 -14.01 -39.25
C VAL A 109 22.83 -13.67 -39.37
N VAL A 110 22.27 -14.04 -40.51
CA VAL A 110 21.10 -13.52 -41.20
C VAL A 110 19.84 -14.33 -40.86
N SER A 111 18.73 -13.60 -40.64
CA SER A 111 17.33 -13.81 -41.05
C SER A 111 16.65 -15.16 -40.82
N THR A 112 15.41 -15.14 -40.29
CA THR A 112 14.20 -15.54 -41.06
C THR A 112 12.90 -15.18 -40.31
N VAL A 113 12.20 -14.19 -40.89
CA VAL A 113 10.74 -14.01 -41.02
C VAL A 113 9.91 -13.60 -39.79
N LEU A 114 9.59 -12.31 -39.80
CA LEU A 114 8.43 -11.65 -39.19
C LEU A 114 7.13 -12.20 -39.80
N SER A 115 6.22 -12.68 -38.95
CA SER A 115 4.79 -12.75 -39.25
C SER A 115 4.08 -11.68 -38.43
N SER A 116 3.50 -10.73 -39.14
CA SER A 116 2.76 -9.59 -38.63
C SER A 116 1.35 -10.02 -38.22
N VAL A 117 0.98 -9.82 -36.96
CA VAL A 117 -0.42 -9.55 -36.57
C VAL A 117 -0.44 -8.42 -35.54
N SER A 118 -0.97 -7.29 -35.98
CA SER A 118 -1.25 -6.07 -35.22
C SER A 118 -2.32 -6.31 -34.16
N VAL A 119 -2.02 -6.15 -32.87
CA VAL A 119 -3.03 -5.79 -31.84
C VAL A 119 -2.37 -4.95 -30.73
N ILE A 120 -2.66 -3.65 -30.77
CA ILE A 120 -2.67 -2.66 -29.68
C ILE A 120 -1.30 -2.23 -29.13
N ASN A 121 -0.89 -1.05 -29.57
CA ASN A 121 -0.07 -0.11 -28.80
C ASN A 121 -0.70 0.11 -27.43
N LYS A 122 -0.31 -0.67 -26.41
CA LYS A 122 -0.34 -0.14 -25.04
C LYS A 122 1.02 0.49 -24.82
N LEU A 123 1.12 1.73 -25.28
CA LEU A 123 2.00 2.73 -24.68
C LEU A 123 1.80 2.59 -23.16
N VAL A 124 2.66 1.82 -22.49
CA VAL A 124 2.73 1.83 -21.03
C VAL A 124 3.37 3.17 -20.72
N THR A 125 2.47 4.13 -20.55
CA THR A 125 2.71 5.50 -20.13
C THR A 125 3.63 5.49 -18.92
N SER A 126 4.92 5.69 -19.17
CA SER A 126 5.79 6.34 -18.23
C SER A 126 5.18 7.72 -17.93
N ILE A 127 4.84 7.93 -16.66
CA ILE A 127 4.78 9.23 -16.00
C ILE A 127 3.75 10.19 -16.62
N THR A 128 2.48 9.98 -16.28
CA THR A 128 1.59 11.13 -16.10
C THR A 128 1.51 11.30 -14.60
N SER A 129 2.12 12.36 -14.06
CA SER A 129 1.69 12.99 -12.81
C SER A 129 0.18 12.95 -12.81
N GLY A 130 -0.41 12.02 -12.06
CA GLY A 130 -1.83 11.75 -12.17
C GLY A 130 -2.57 13.04 -11.81
N ASN A 131 -3.53 13.43 -12.64
CA ASN A 131 -4.45 14.50 -12.27
C ASN A 131 -4.97 14.21 -10.83
N PRO A 132 -4.81 15.12 -9.86
CA PRO A 132 -5.18 14.88 -8.46
C PRO A 132 -6.60 14.33 -8.29
N LYS A 133 -7.52 14.74 -9.18
CA LYS A 133 -8.89 14.23 -9.22
C LYS A 133 -8.97 12.75 -9.57
N ASP A 134 -8.20 12.30 -10.55
CA ASP A 134 -8.20 10.90 -10.99
C ASP A 134 -7.53 9.99 -9.95
N ILE A 135 -6.49 10.48 -9.28
CA ILE A 135 -5.86 9.80 -8.14
C ILE A 135 -6.88 9.66 -7.00
N LEU A 136 -7.49 10.77 -6.54
CA LEU A 136 -8.49 10.74 -5.47
C LEU A 136 -9.65 9.80 -5.82
N ARG A 137 -10.12 9.83 -7.07
CA ARG A 137 -11.20 8.95 -7.56
C ARG A 137 -10.82 7.47 -7.45
N THR A 138 -9.57 7.11 -7.74
CA THR A 138 -9.07 5.72 -7.67
C THR A 138 -9.07 5.20 -6.23
N HIS A 139 -8.84 6.09 -5.24
CA HIS A 139 -8.82 5.74 -3.82
C HIS A 139 -10.16 5.98 -3.09
N SER A 140 -11.12 6.64 -3.73
CA SER A 140 -12.40 7.11 -3.16
C SER A 140 -13.16 6.07 -2.35
N TYR A 141 -13.31 4.84 -2.86
CA TYR A 141 -14.05 3.78 -2.17
C TYR A 141 -13.36 3.37 -0.86
N LYS A 142 -12.05 3.11 -0.93
CA LYS A 142 -11.26 2.70 0.25
C LYS A 142 -11.20 3.83 1.27
N LEU A 143 -10.97 5.06 0.79
CA LEU A 143 -10.92 6.25 1.61
C LEU A 143 -12.27 6.50 2.30
N GLY A 144 -13.37 6.48 1.55
CA GLY A 144 -14.72 6.64 2.10
C GLY A 144 -15.07 5.56 3.14
N HIS A 145 -14.71 4.30 2.89
CA HIS A 145 -14.92 3.25 3.87
C HIS A 145 -14.08 3.48 5.15
N ALA A 146 -12.80 3.83 5.01
CA ALA A 146 -11.95 4.10 6.16
C ALA A 146 -12.39 5.34 6.96
N ILE A 147 -12.91 6.38 6.28
CA ILE A 147 -13.49 7.57 6.92
C ILE A 147 -14.74 7.18 7.71
N SER A 148 -15.60 6.28 7.23
CA SER A 148 -16.83 5.94 7.96
C SER A 148 -16.55 5.25 9.30
N VAL A 149 -15.46 4.49 9.38
CA VAL A 149 -14.99 3.86 10.63
C VAL A 149 -14.52 4.89 11.66
N ASN A 150 -14.00 6.04 11.23
CA ASN A 150 -13.47 7.09 12.11
C ASN A 150 -14.07 8.48 11.80
N LEU A 151 -15.38 8.52 11.55
CA LEU A 151 -16.05 9.66 10.92
C LEU A 151 -15.86 10.98 11.67
N TYR A 152 -16.13 11.00 12.97
CA TYR A 152 -16.15 12.23 13.75
C TYR A 152 -14.75 12.83 13.91
N ASN A 153 -13.74 12.00 14.22
CA ASN A 153 -12.37 12.48 14.39
C ASN A 153 -11.79 13.03 13.07
N VAL A 154 -12.03 12.34 11.95
CA VAL A 154 -11.61 12.83 10.63
C VAL A 154 -12.31 14.14 10.30
N THR A 155 -13.62 14.23 10.51
CA THR A 155 -14.39 15.44 10.24
C THR A 155 -13.89 16.63 11.07
N ASP A 156 -13.63 16.42 12.36
CA ASP A 156 -13.12 17.46 13.25
C ASP A 156 -11.71 17.90 12.87
N ALA A 157 -10.84 16.96 12.49
CA ALA A 157 -9.48 17.27 12.06
C ALA A 157 -9.45 18.03 10.72
N LEU A 158 -10.28 17.63 9.76
CA LEU A 158 -10.43 18.33 8.48
C LEU A 158 -10.97 19.75 8.68
N TYR A 159 -11.97 19.91 9.55
CA TYR A 159 -12.54 21.21 9.89
C TYR A 159 -11.51 22.12 10.58
N ALA A 160 -10.75 21.58 11.54
CA ALA A 160 -9.72 22.33 12.26
C ALA A 160 -8.60 22.85 11.35
N LYS A 161 -8.40 22.22 10.19
CA LYS A 161 -7.46 22.65 9.14
C LYS A 161 -8.10 23.49 8.05
N GLU A 162 -9.37 23.87 8.21
CA GLU A 162 -10.14 24.66 7.26
C GLU A 162 -10.28 23.99 5.87
N LEU A 163 -10.08 22.66 5.80
CA LEU A 163 -10.19 21.88 4.56
C LEU A 163 -11.63 21.55 4.20
N ILE A 164 -12.55 21.63 5.17
CA ILE A 164 -13.99 21.50 4.94
C ILE A 164 -14.76 22.62 5.66
N PRO A 165 -15.91 23.09 5.11
CA PRO A 165 -16.68 24.14 5.74
C PRO A 165 -17.45 23.63 6.98
N GLN A 166 -17.78 24.55 7.89
CA GLN A 166 -18.56 24.28 9.11
C GLN A 166 -19.87 23.54 8.82
N GLN A 167 -20.56 23.88 7.71
CA GLN A 167 -21.78 23.21 7.30
C GLN A 167 -21.59 21.71 7.03
N THR A 168 -20.42 21.30 6.51
CA THR A 168 -20.07 19.89 6.31
C THR A 168 -19.93 19.18 7.65
N LYS A 169 -19.26 19.81 8.63
CA LYS A 169 -19.12 19.27 9.98
C LYS A 169 -20.47 19.09 10.67
N GLU A 170 -21.35 20.08 10.60
CA GLU A 170 -22.69 20.00 11.18
C GLU A 170 -23.53 18.88 10.54
N ALA A 171 -23.39 18.66 9.23
CA ALA A 171 -24.07 17.58 8.54
C ALA A 171 -23.67 16.18 9.05
N MET A 172 -22.49 16.01 9.64
CA MET A 172 -22.05 14.71 10.20
C MET A 172 -22.71 14.42 11.56
N HIS A 173 -23.23 15.44 12.23
CA HIS A 173 -23.89 15.32 13.53
C HIS A 173 -25.41 15.07 13.42
N VAL A 174 -25.95 15.03 12.19
CA VAL A 174 -27.37 14.72 11.94
C VAL A 174 -27.66 13.28 12.37
N SER A 175 -28.68 13.12 13.22
CA SER A 175 -29.18 11.81 13.65
C SER A 175 -30.01 11.13 12.56
N GLY A 176 -30.00 9.80 12.51
CA GLY A 176 -30.81 9.02 11.56
C GLY A 176 -30.19 8.78 10.18
N VAL A 177 -28.94 9.20 9.96
CA VAL A 177 -28.15 8.90 8.76
C VAL A 177 -26.98 8.00 9.18
N THR A 178 -26.66 6.99 8.38
CA THR A 178 -25.54 6.08 8.67
C THR A 178 -24.19 6.74 8.47
N ASP A 179 -23.16 6.26 9.17
CA ASP A 179 -21.80 6.81 9.04
C ASP A 179 -21.21 6.57 7.64
N ASN A 180 -21.64 5.52 6.94
CA ASN A 180 -21.28 5.27 5.53
C ASN A 180 -21.86 6.32 4.58
N GLU A 181 -23.14 6.69 4.75
CA GLU A 181 -23.77 7.75 3.96
C GLU A 181 -23.14 9.11 4.24
N LYS A 182 -22.85 9.39 5.52
CA LYS A 182 -22.14 10.59 5.96
C LYS A 182 -20.74 10.68 5.37
N SER A 183 -19.99 9.58 5.41
CA SER A 183 -18.67 9.49 4.78
C SER A 183 -18.74 9.70 3.26
N SER A 184 -19.72 9.10 2.60
CA SER A 184 -19.93 9.31 1.15
C SER A 184 -20.18 10.79 0.85
N LYS A 185 -20.91 11.49 1.71
CA LYS A 185 -21.13 12.94 1.60
C LYS A 185 -19.84 13.74 1.81
N ILE A 186 -18.99 13.37 2.77
CA ILE A 186 -17.66 13.99 2.94
C ILE A 186 -16.84 13.80 1.67
N MET A 187 -16.78 12.58 1.13
CA MET A 187 -16.02 12.27 -0.08
C MET A 187 -16.46 13.15 -1.26
N LEU A 188 -17.78 13.26 -1.49
CA LEU A 188 -18.34 14.12 -2.53
C LEU A 188 -17.94 15.60 -2.34
N ILE A 189 -17.92 16.09 -1.11
CA ILE A 189 -17.53 17.47 -0.81
C ILE A 189 -16.03 17.68 -1.02
N ILE A 190 -15.18 16.72 -0.63
CA ILE A 190 -13.74 16.78 -0.88
C ILE A 190 -13.46 16.80 -2.37
N GLU A 191 -14.14 15.96 -3.17
CA GLU A 191 -14.04 15.99 -4.64
C GLU A 191 -14.44 17.35 -5.22
N GLN A 192 -15.56 17.92 -4.77
CA GLN A 192 -16.02 19.24 -5.23
C GLN A 192 -15.06 20.37 -4.86
N LEU A 193 -14.50 20.34 -3.65
CA LEU A 193 -13.54 21.33 -3.18
C LEU A 193 -12.19 21.19 -3.90
N LEU A 194 -11.76 19.96 -4.18
CA LEU A 194 -10.59 19.68 -5.00
C LEU A 194 -10.75 20.27 -6.41
N GLU A 195 -11.91 20.07 -7.05
CA GLU A 195 -12.21 20.62 -8.37
C GLU A 195 -12.29 22.14 -8.41
N SER A 196 -12.75 22.74 -7.31
CA SER A 196 -12.89 24.19 -7.19
C SER A 196 -11.61 24.87 -6.67
N SER A 197 -10.61 24.09 -6.26
CA SER A 197 -9.37 24.61 -5.67
C SER A 197 -8.48 25.27 -6.72
N PRO A 198 -7.86 26.42 -6.42
CA PRO A 198 -6.85 27.03 -7.29
C PRO A 198 -5.56 26.19 -7.34
N ASN A 199 -5.33 25.31 -6.37
CA ASN A 199 -4.20 24.38 -6.31
C ASN A 199 -4.70 22.99 -5.84
N PRO A 200 -5.21 22.15 -6.76
CA PRO A 200 -5.79 20.86 -6.41
C PRO A 200 -4.75 19.89 -5.85
N GLU A 201 -3.50 19.94 -6.33
CA GLU A 201 -2.43 19.09 -5.82
C GLU A 201 -2.15 19.38 -4.34
N GLN A 202 -1.93 20.66 -3.99
CA GLN A 202 -1.68 21.05 -2.60
C GLN A 202 -2.88 20.76 -1.70
N TYR A 203 -4.10 21.00 -2.16
CA TYR A 203 -5.29 20.68 -1.38
C TYR A 203 -5.37 19.17 -1.08
N LEU A 204 -5.06 18.31 -2.05
CA LEU A 204 -5.04 16.86 -1.83
C LEU A 204 -3.90 16.44 -0.90
N ILE A 205 -2.73 17.07 -0.99
CA ILE A 205 -1.60 16.86 -0.07
C ILE A 205 -2.02 17.23 1.37
N ASP A 206 -2.69 18.37 1.56
CA ASP A 206 -3.12 18.82 2.88
C ASP A 206 -4.16 17.87 3.49
N ILE A 207 -5.09 17.35 2.69
CA ILE A 207 -6.00 16.28 3.10
C ILE A 207 -5.19 15.06 3.56
N CYS A 208 -4.22 14.60 2.77
CA CYS A 208 -3.40 13.42 3.12
C CYS A 208 -2.64 13.63 4.43
N HIS A 209 -2.07 14.81 4.67
CA HIS A 209 -1.41 15.12 5.94
C HIS A 209 -2.33 15.05 7.15
N VAL A 210 -3.59 15.46 7.01
CA VAL A 210 -4.58 15.30 8.08
C VAL A 210 -4.86 13.82 8.35
N LEU A 211 -5.00 13.02 7.28
CA LEU A 211 -5.33 11.60 7.35
C LEU A 211 -4.19 10.74 7.89
N ILE A 212 -2.93 11.10 7.64
CA ILE A 212 -1.74 10.43 8.21
C ILE A 212 -1.72 10.47 9.74
N ASN A 213 -2.35 11.48 10.34
CA ASN A 213 -2.44 11.60 11.80
C ASN A 213 -3.72 10.95 12.37
N GLN A 214 -4.39 10.09 11.59
CA GLN A 214 -5.60 9.38 12.00
C GLN A 214 -5.30 7.88 12.21
N HIS A 215 -6.30 7.01 12.01
CA HIS A 215 -6.16 5.57 12.16
C HIS A 215 -5.28 4.95 11.05
N CYS A 216 -4.68 3.78 11.30
CA CYS A 216 -3.69 3.15 10.43
C CYS A 216 -4.16 3.01 8.96
N THR A 217 -5.38 2.54 8.74
CA THR A 217 -5.94 2.39 7.38
C THR A 217 -6.00 3.71 6.61
N LEU A 218 -6.30 4.84 7.27
CA LEU A 218 -6.30 6.16 6.63
C LEU A 218 -4.89 6.65 6.33
N THR A 219 -3.94 6.31 7.20
CA THR A 219 -2.52 6.62 7.01
C THR A 219 -1.98 5.91 5.77
N ASP A 220 -2.27 4.62 5.61
CA ASP A 220 -1.80 3.83 4.46
C ASP A 220 -2.38 4.35 3.14
N ILE A 221 -3.67 4.67 3.12
CA ILE A 221 -4.33 5.24 1.94
C ILE A 221 -3.73 6.62 1.61
N ALA A 222 -3.50 7.48 2.60
CA ALA A 222 -2.93 8.80 2.40
C ALA A 222 -1.49 8.74 1.87
N ILE A 223 -0.66 7.82 2.37
CA ILE A 223 0.70 7.58 1.85
C ILE A 223 0.64 7.11 0.39
N SER A 224 -0.27 6.20 0.05
CA SER A 224 -0.47 5.74 -1.33
C SER A 224 -0.82 6.90 -2.27
N ILE A 225 -1.71 7.80 -1.85
CA ILE A 225 -2.09 8.98 -2.63
C ILE A 225 -0.89 9.93 -2.81
N LEU A 226 -0.13 10.21 -1.74
CA LEU A 226 1.06 11.06 -1.83
C LEU A 226 2.13 10.48 -2.75
N HIS A 227 2.32 9.17 -2.74
CA HIS A 227 3.26 8.50 -3.63
C HIS A 227 2.85 8.66 -5.11
N GLU A 228 1.55 8.51 -5.42
CA GLU A 228 1.01 8.72 -6.77
C GLU A 228 1.09 10.20 -7.23
N LEU A 229 1.10 11.14 -6.29
CA LEU A 229 1.34 12.57 -6.54
C LEU A 229 2.82 12.92 -6.70
N GLY A 230 3.74 11.96 -6.50
CA GLY A 230 5.19 12.23 -6.53
C GLY A 230 5.72 12.94 -5.28
N GLN A 231 4.96 12.92 -4.18
CA GLN A 231 5.26 13.62 -2.93
C GLN A 231 5.81 12.67 -1.85
N SER A 232 6.56 11.63 -2.25
CA SER A 232 7.07 10.62 -1.30
C SER A 232 8.09 11.17 -0.28
N ASP A 233 8.70 12.32 -0.56
CA ASP A 233 9.70 12.95 0.32
C ASP A 233 9.09 13.79 1.46
N VAL A 234 7.81 14.15 1.37
CA VAL A 234 7.12 14.98 2.37
C VAL A 234 6.63 14.14 3.55
N ALA A 235 6.39 12.85 3.32
CA ALA A 235 6.04 11.89 4.36
C ALA A 235 7.31 11.27 4.97
N LYS A 236 8.13 12.08 5.67
CA LYS A 236 8.94 11.51 6.76
C LYS A 236 8.01 11.30 7.94
N PRO A 237 7.69 10.05 8.33
CA PRO A 237 7.05 9.83 9.60
C PRO A 237 7.97 10.37 10.69
N ILE A 238 7.41 10.69 11.84
CA ILE A 238 8.15 11.08 13.06
C ILE A 238 9.10 9.93 13.52
N SER A 239 9.16 8.81 12.80
CA SER A 239 10.14 7.71 12.93
C SER A 239 11.59 8.10 12.63
N SER A 240 11.87 9.33 12.17
CA SER A 240 13.25 9.81 11.99
C SER A 240 13.93 10.32 13.28
N ILE A 241 13.33 10.12 14.46
CA ILE A 241 14.00 10.34 15.75
C ILE A 241 14.80 9.07 16.11
N PRO A 242 16.12 9.18 16.37
CA PRO A 242 16.94 8.01 16.67
C PRO A 242 16.66 7.46 18.09
N ASN A 243 16.40 6.15 18.11
CA ASN A 243 16.55 5.16 19.18
C ASN A 243 15.67 5.22 20.46
N ASP A 244 15.14 4.03 20.76
CA ASP A 244 14.58 3.52 22.03
C ASP A 244 13.10 3.69 22.38
N VAL A 245 12.20 4.07 21.47
CA VAL A 245 10.74 4.03 21.79
C VAL A 245 9.83 3.49 20.67
N GLN A 246 10.36 3.13 19.49
CA GLN A 246 9.52 2.66 18.37
C GLN A 246 8.78 1.34 18.67
N GLY A 247 9.34 0.47 19.51
CA GLY A 247 8.69 -0.78 19.94
C GLY A 247 7.40 -0.58 20.76
N TYR A 248 7.10 0.65 21.20
CA TYR A 248 5.86 0.97 21.91
C TYR A 248 4.79 1.60 21.01
N ALA A 249 5.15 2.19 19.87
CA ALA A 249 4.17 2.83 18.98
C ALA A 249 3.26 1.80 18.30
N ASP A 250 3.80 0.62 17.94
CA ASP A 250 3.03 -0.46 17.31
C ASP A 250 2.08 -1.17 18.29
N ILE A 251 2.31 -1.03 19.61
CA ILE A 251 1.42 -1.56 20.64
C ILE A 251 0.16 -0.69 20.80
N PHE A 252 0.24 0.62 20.51
CA PHE A 252 -0.90 1.52 20.61
C PHE A 252 -1.82 1.48 19.38
N CYS A 253 -1.32 1.13 18.20
CA CYS A 253 -2.16 0.93 17.00
C CYS A 253 -3.00 -0.37 17.04
N LEU A 254 -2.69 -1.32 17.92
CA LEU A 254 -3.39 -2.60 18.02
C LEU A 254 -4.50 -2.64 19.10
N HIS A 255 -4.73 -1.54 19.84
CA HIS A 255 -5.62 -1.53 21.02
C HIS A 255 -6.64 -0.36 21.12
N MET A 256 -7.00 0.31 20.02
CA MET A 256 -8.18 1.21 20.01
C MET A 256 -9.12 0.93 18.85
#